data_AF-A0A1G5PIB9-F1
#
_entry.id   AF-A0A1G5PIB9-F1
#
_cell.length_a   1.000
_cell.length_b   1.000
_cell.length_c   1.000
_cell.angle_alpha   90.00
_cell.angle_beta   90.00
_cell.angle_gamma   90.00
#
_symmetry.space_group_name_H-M   'P 1'
#
loop_
_entity.id
_entity.type
_entity.pdbx_description
1 polymer ?
#
loop_
_entity_poly.entity_id
_entity_poly.type
_entity_poly.pdbx_seq_one_letter_code
_entity_poly.pdbx_strand_id
1 'polypeptide(L)'
;ETQMQKTAESEVVIDVKENQPPKCELDVKESSSSWRANANCKDPDGRISRHHWFVNDEKQGLSGSVITISKRTYPQAPHIVLTATDDAGADSEPVEW
;
A
#
# COMPACT_ATOMS: atom_id res chain seq x y z
N GLU A 1 47.24 38.65 9.47
CA GLU A 1 47.17 37.18 9.66
C GLU A 1 46.31 36.92 10.88
N THR A 2 45.25 36.12 10.95
CA THR A 2 44.56 35.23 10.00
C THR A 2 43.12 35.13 10.54
N GLN A 3 42.13 35.41 9.69
CA GLN A 3 40.70 35.40 10.05
C GLN A 3 40.23 33.95 10.11
N MET A 4 39.97 33.43 11.31
CA MET A 4 39.48 32.06 11.50
C MET A 4 38.02 31.95 11.08
N GLN A 5 37.77 30.93 10.27
CA GLN A 5 36.55 30.68 9.51
C GLN A 5 35.41 30.29 10.46
N LYS A 6 34.31 31.03 10.40
CA LYS A 6 33.08 30.73 11.15
C LYS A 6 32.33 29.64 10.39
N THR A 7 32.43 28.40 10.85
CA THR A 7 31.59 27.30 10.36
C THR A 7 30.14 27.65 10.69
N ALA A 8 29.34 27.95 9.66
CA ALA A 8 27.90 28.08 9.80
C ALA A 8 27.31 26.66 9.80
N GLU A 9 27.01 26.12 10.98
CA GLU A 9 26.13 24.96 11.10
C GLU A 9 24.71 25.44 10.81
N SER A 10 24.25 25.19 9.60
CA SER A 10 22.84 25.35 9.23
C SER A 10 22.07 24.18 9.84
N GLU A 11 21.44 24.41 10.98
CA GLU A 11 20.44 23.50 11.54
C GLU A 11 19.23 23.53 10.61
N VAL A 12 19.15 22.55 9.71
CA VAL A 12 17.93 22.31 8.94
C VAL A 12 16.93 21.72 9.93
N VAL A 13 16.06 22.56 10.47
CA VAL A 13 14.90 22.10 11.22
C VAL A 13 13.96 21.44 10.20
N ILE A 14 14.15 20.14 10.01
CA ILE A 14 13.22 19.34 9.21
C ILE A 14 11.99 19.17 10.10
N ASP A 15 10.92 19.89 9.78
CA ASP A 15 9.59 19.63 10.33
C ASP A 15 9.14 18.27 9.77
N VAL A 16 9.59 17.19 10.41
CA VAL A 16 9.21 15.83 10.06
C VAL A 16 7.80 15.64 10.60
N LYS A 17 6.79 15.85 9.75
CA LYS A 17 5.45 15.34 10.05
C LYS A 17 5.55 13.83 10.25
N GLU A 18 4.96 13.34 11.35
CA GLU A 18 4.81 11.92 11.58
C GLU A 18 3.98 11.31 10.44
N ASN A 19 4.54 10.27 9.80
CA ASN A 19 3.88 9.53 8.73
C ASN A 19 2.70 8.74 9.29
N GLN A 20 1.53 8.88 8.68
CA GLN A 20 0.33 8.15 9.02
C GLN A 20 0.17 6.97 8.07
N PRO A 21 -0.05 5.74 8.59
CA PRO A 21 -0.19 4.59 7.74
C PRO A 21 -1.41 4.73 6.81
N PRO A 22 -1.30 4.27 5.56
CA PRO A 22 -2.41 4.31 4.64
C PRO A 22 -3.55 3.41 5.11
N LYS A 23 -4.79 3.80 4.81
CA LYS A 23 -5.99 2.99 5.09
C LYS A 23 -6.50 2.39 3.81
N CYS A 24 -6.66 1.07 3.80
CA CYS A 24 -7.22 0.34 2.67
C CYS A 24 -8.60 -0.22 3.00
N GLU A 25 -9.44 -0.29 1.99
CA GLU A 25 -10.70 -1.02 2.00
C GLU A 25 -10.74 -1.96 0.80
N LEU A 26 -11.22 -3.18 1.03
CA LEU A 26 -11.29 -4.23 0.03
C LEU A 26 -12.76 -4.50 -0.34
N ASP A 27 -13.12 -4.23 -1.60
CA ASP A 27 -14.46 -4.52 -2.13
C ASP A 27 -14.38 -5.67 -3.13
N VAL A 28 -14.94 -6.83 -2.76
CA VAL A 28 -14.94 -8.02 -3.63
C VAL A 28 -16.33 -8.27 -4.18
N LYS A 29 -16.42 -8.25 -5.50
CA LYS A 29 -17.64 -8.58 -6.24
C LYS A 29 -17.52 -9.93 -6.91
N GLU A 30 -18.38 -10.85 -6.48
CA GLU A 30 -18.51 -12.15 -7.12
C GLU A 30 -19.33 -12.04 -8.42
N SER A 31 -18.81 -12.65 -9.48
CA SER A 31 -19.48 -12.85 -10.75
C SER A 31 -19.65 -14.35 -11.03
N SER A 32 -20.36 -14.70 -12.10
CA SER A 32 -20.61 -16.10 -12.47
C SER A 32 -19.33 -16.91 -12.71
N SER A 33 -18.25 -16.27 -13.16
CA SER A 33 -16.98 -16.94 -13.54
C SER A 33 -15.73 -16.42 -12.84
N SER A 34 -15.84 -15.38 -12.01
CA SER A 34 -14.68 -14.74 -11.36
C SER A 34 -15.09 -13.95 -10.10
N TRP A 35 -14.13 -13.65 -9.25
CA TRP A 35 -14.22 -12.63 -8.21
C TRP A 35 -13.40 -11.42 -8.64
N ARG A 36 -14.00 -10.23 -8.57
CA ARG A 36 -13.33 -8.97 -8.87
C ARG A 36 -13.10 -8.25 -7.56
N ALA A 37 -11.84 -8.16 -7.14
CA ALA A 37 -11.45 -7.45 -5.93
C ALA A 37 -10.92 -6.06 -6.28
N ASN A 38 -11.44 -5.05 -5.60
CA ASN A 38 -11.11 -3.64 -5.78
C ASN A 38 -10.49 -3.10 -4.49
N ALA A 39 -9.28 -2.55 -4.62
CA ALA A 39 -8.53 -1.89 -3.56
C ALA A 39 -8.86 -0.41 -3.55
N ASN A 40 -9.52 0.03 -2.49
CA ASN A 40 -9.73 1.44 -2.19
C ASN A 40 -8.77 1.84 -1.08
N CYS A 41 -7.53 2.17 -1.45
CA CYS A 41 -6.52 2.63 -0.51
C CYS A 41 -6.41 4.16 -0.54
N LYS A 42 -6.45 4.77 0.63
CA LYS A 42 -6.31 6.21 0.83
C LYS A 42 -5.31 6.49 1.92
N ASP A 43 -4.32 7.29 1.55
CA ASP A 43 -3.31 7.80 2.45
C ASP A 43 -3.74 9.22 2.92
N PRO A 44 -3.83 9.47 4.24
CA PRO A 44 -4.22 10.77 4.78
C PRO A 44 -3.16 11.87 4.63
N ASP A 45 -1.88 11.54 4.57
CA ASP A 45 -0.79 12.53 4.51
C ASP A 45 0.09 12.42 3.26
N GLY A 46 0.05 11.30 2.57
CA GLY A 46 0.81 11.06 1.35
C GLY A 46 -0.01 10.47 0.21
N ARG A 47 0.62 9.55 -0.53
CA ARG A 47 -0.01 8.77 -1.59
C ARG A 47 0.43 7.32 -1.52
N ILE A 48 -0.47 6.44 -1.94
CA ILE A 48 -0.13 5.03 -2.14
C ILE A 48 0.86 4.88 -3.29
N SER A 49 2.02 4.30 -2.98
CA SER A 49 3.07 3.97 -3.95
C SER A 49 2.78 2.62 -4.64
N ARG A 50 2.33 1.61 -3.88
CA ARG A 50 2.12 0.25 -4.40
C ARG A 50 1.04 -0.50 -3.65
N HIS A 51 0.27 -1.30 -4.37
CA HIS A 51 -0.61 -2.31 -3.80
C HIS A 51 0.06 -3.69 -3.83
N HIS A 52 -0.16 -4.46 -2.78
CA HIS A 52 0.31 -5.80 -2.58
C HIS A 52 -0.91 -6.70 -2.36
N TRP A 53 -1.09 -7.64 -3.29
CA TRP A 53 -2.19 -8.57 -3.26
C TRP A 53 -1.68 -9.94 -2.86
N PHE A 54 -2.42 -10.62 -1.99
CA PHE A 54 -2.21 -12.01 -1.65
C PHE A 54 -3.52 -12.76 -1.85
N VAL A 55 -3.44 -13.95 -2.42
CA VAL A 55 -4.59 -14.82 -2.69
C VAL A 55 -4.22 -16.20 -2.16
N ASN A 56 -4.95 -16.70 -1.15
CA ASN A 56 -4.62 -17.92 -0.40
C ASN A 56 -3.16 -17.91 0.11
N ASP A 57 -2.77 -16.84 0.80
CA ASP A 57 -1.41 -16.59 1.32
C ASP A 57 -0.31 -16.48 0.24
N GLU A 58 -0.64 -16.57 -1.04
CA GLU A 58 0.32 -16.44 -2.13
C GLU A 58 0.36 -15.01 -2.65
N LYS A 59 1.55 -14.40 -2.61
CA LYS A 59 1.77 -13.04 -3.14
C LYS A 59 1.51 -13.02 -4.64
N GLN A 60 0.51 -12.26 -5.04
CA GLN A 60 0.25 -11.98 -6.44
C GLN A 60 1.24 -10.92 -6.93
N GLY A 61 1.83 -11.13 -8.10
CA GLY A 61 2.69 -10.14 -8.78
C GLY A 61 1.92 -8.95 -9.35
N LEU A 62 0.77 -8.62 -8.77
CA LEU A 62 -0.15 -7.58 -9.22
C LEU A 62 0.00 -6.37 -8.30
N SER A 63 0.08 -5.18 -8.89
CA SER A 63 0.17 -3.91 -8.14
C SER A 63 -0.93 -2.91 -8.50
N GLY A 64 -1.88 -3.33 -9.34
CA GLY A 64 -3.03 -2.52 -9.72
C GLY A 64 -4.01 -2.37 -8.55
N SER A 65 -4.92 -1.41 -8.65
CA SER A 65 -6.01 -1.24 -7.69
C SER A 65 -7.12 -2.28 -7.85
N VAL A 66 -7.10 -3.11 -8.89
CA VAL A 66 -8.11 -4.13 -9.13
C VAL A 66 -7.44 -5.43 -9.57
N ILE A 67 -7.86 -6.54 -8.98
CA ILE A 67 -7.49 -7.88 -9.43
C ILE A 67 -8.74 -8.67 -9.80
N THR A 68 -8.61 -9.57 -10.76
CA THR A 68 -9.69 -10.49 -11.15
C THR A 68 -9.20 -11.91 -10.96
N ILE A 69 -9.89 -12.64 -10.09
CA ILE A 69 -9.56 -14.02 -9.74
C ILE A 69 -10.57 -14.93 -10.41
N SER A 70 -10.08 -15.86 -11.24
CA SER A 70 -10.95 -16.76 -12.00
C SER A 70 -11.42 -17.94 -11.13
N LYS A 71 -12.72 -18.24 -11.20
CA LYS A 71 -13.31 -19.44 -10.56
C LYS A 71 -12.80 -20.76 -11.15
N ARG A 72 -12.21 -20.70 -12.35
CA ARG A 72 -11.56 -21.87 -12.96
C ARG A 72 -10.26 -22.24 -12.25
N THR A 73 -9.54 -21.24 -11.75
CA THR A 73 -8.28 -21.42 -11.02
C THR A 73 -8.57 -21.73 -9.55
N TYR A 74 -9.53 -21.02 -8.97
CA TYR A 74 -9.93 -21.19 -7.58
C TYR A 74 -11.38 -21.68 -7.54
N PRO A 75 -11.63 -22.99 -7.36
CA PRO A 75 -12.98 -23.55 -7.37
C PRO A 75 -13.82 -23.12 -6.16
N GLN A 76 -13.18 -22.60 -5.10
CA GLN A 76 -13.82 -22.04 -3.91
C GLN A 76 -13.42 -20.58 -3.75
N ALA A 77 -14.17 -19.82 -2.94
CA ALA A 77 -13.85 -18.44 -2.60
C ALA A 77 -12.43 -18.39 -2.02
N PRO A 78 -11.48 -17.67 -2.67
CA PRO A 78 -10.13 -17.56 -2.16
C PRO A 78 -10.09 -16.55 -1.02
N HIS A 79 -9.15 -16.71 -0.09
CA HIS A 79 -8.82 -15.71 0.91
C HIS A 79 -8.00 -14.61 0.25
N ILE A 80 -8.50 -13.37 0.24
CA ILE A 80 -7.85 -12.25 -0.44
C ILE A 80 -7.34 -11.28 0.62
N VAL A 81 -6.03 -11.04 0.62
CA VAL A 81 -5.41 -10.04 1.49
C VAL A 81 -4.84 -8.92 0.64
N LEU A 82 -5.16 -7.69 1.03
CA LEU A 82 -4.67 -6.47 0.42
C LEU A 82 -3.83 -5.70 1.45
N THR A 83 -2.62 -5.32 1.04
CA THR A 83 -1.77 -4.36 1.75
C THR A 83 -1.33 -3.29 0.77
N ALA A 84 -1.07 -2.08 1.24
CA ALA A 84 -0.55 -1.01 0.41
C ALA A 84 0.61 -0.31 1.09
N THR A 85 1.62 0.05 0.31
CA THR A 85 2.78 0.79 0.78
C THR A 85 2.64 2.24 0.33
N ASP A 86 2.76 3.18 1.25
CA ASP A 86 2.77 4.62 0.97
C ASP A 86 4.09 5.09 0.33
N ASP A 87 4.20 6.38 0.04
CA ASP A 87 5.42 7.01 -0.51
C ASP A 87 6.53 7.22 0.53
N ALA A 88 6.20 7.17 1.82
CA ALA A 88 7.15 7.19 2.93
C ALA A 88 7.74 5.80 3.26
N GLY A 89 7.18 4.73 2.67
CA GLY A 89 7.58 3.35 2.89
C GLY A 89 6.88 2.64 4.06
N ALA A 90 5.81 3.20 4.63
CA ALA A 90 4.98 2.49 5.59
C ALA A 90 3.89 1.67 4.88
N ASP A 91 3.60 0.51 5.47
CA ASP A 91 2.58 -0.39 4.98
C ASP A 91 1.25 -0.16 5.72
N SER A 92 0.14 -0.28 4.99
CA SER A 92 -1.21 -0.29 5.55
C SER A 92 -1.42 -1.53 6.41
N GLU A 93 -2.43 -1.46 7.27
CA GLU A 93 -2.99 -2.67 7.85
C GLU A 93 -3.46 -3.63 6.73
N PRO A 94 -3.24 -4.95 6.88
CA PRO A 94 -3.74 -5.94 5.93
C PRO A 94 -5.27 -6.00 6.01
N VAL A 95 -5.90 -5.89 4.85
CA VAL A 95 -7.36 -5.99 4.71
C VAL A 95 -7.69 -7.32 4.09
N GLU A 96 -8.51 -8.10 4.78
CA GLU A 96 -8.88 -9.45 4.37
C GLU A 96 -10.35 -9.52 3.94
N TRP A 97 -10.65 -10.41 2.98
CA TRP A 97 -12.01 -10.78 2.56
C TRP A 97 -12.19 -12.30 2.60
#